data_AF-A0A3C1J7K0-F1
#
_entry.id   AF-A0A3C1J7K0-F1
#
_cell.length_a   1.000
_cell.length_b   1.000
_cell.length_c   1.000
_cell.angle_alpha   90.00
_cell.angle_beta   90.00
_cell.angle_gamma   90.00
#
_symmetry.space_group_name_H-M   'P 1'
#
loop_
_entity.id
_entity.type
_entity.pdbx_description
1 polymer ?
#
loop_
_entity_poly.entity_id
_entity_poly.type
_entity_poly.pdbx_seq_one_letter_code
_entity_poly.pdbx_strand_id
1 'polypeptide(L)' 'LAARDLAALGAAGHKLVGAGGGYGFDRLTEIGRKLEDLSRAGDAQGLAGCLAELEDYLQNLEVVYE' A
#
# COMPACT_ATOMS: atom_id res chain seq x y z
N LEU A 1 16.55 -0.51 5.64
CA LEU A 1 15.99 -0.38 4.28
C LEU A 1 16.97 0.44 3.45
N ALA A 2 17.39 -0.04 2.28
CA ALA A 2 18.22 0.74 1.38
C ALA A 2 17.36 1.76 0.61
N ALA A 3 17.96 2.84 0.10
CA ALA A 3 17.22 3.87 -0.66
C ALA A 3 16.49 3.31 -1.90
N ARG A 4 17.03 2.25 -2.51
CA ARG A 4 16.38 1.54 -3.62
C ARG A 4 15.09 0.83 -3.20
N ASP A 5 15.05 0.32 -1.97
CA ASP A 5 13.87 -0.37 -1.43
C ASP A 5 12.74 0.64 -1.16
N LEU A 6 13.09 1.81 -0.62
CA LEU A 6 12.13 2.90 -0.40
C LEU A 6 11.50 3.38 -1.71
N ALA A 7 12.30 3.56 -2.76
CA ALA A 7 11.78 3.95 -4.08
C ALA A 7 10.85 2.87 -4.67
N ALA A 8 11.20 1.59 -4.51
CA ALA A 8 10.37 0.47 -4.96
C ALA A 8 9.04 0.42 -4.19
N LEU A 9 9.05 0.63 -2.87
CA LEU A 9 7.85 0.68 -2.04
C LEU A 9 6.94 1.86 -2.41
N GLY A 10 7.50 3.03 -2.71
CA GLY A 10 6.72 4.16 -3.21
C GLY A 10 6.05 3.86 -4.54
N ALA A 11 6.78 3.26 -5.49
CA ALA A 11 6.20 2.83 -6.76
C ALA A 11 5.13 1.75 -6.60
N ALA A 12 5.24 0.87 -5.60
CA ALA A 12 4.21 -0.10 -5.26
C ALA A 12 2.96 0.59 -4.71
N GLY A 13 3.12 1.52 -3.76
CA GLY A 13 2.03 2.33 -3.21
C GLY A 13 1.22 3.03 -4.30
N HIS A 14 1.90 3.64 -5.27
CA HIS A 14 1.26 4.29 -6.42
C HIS A 14 0.33 3.36 -7.21
N LYS A 15 0.79 2.12 -7.45
CA LYS A 15 0.00 1.11 -8.16
C LYS A 15 -1.22 0.68 -7.35
N LEU A 16 -1.08 0.55 -6.03
CA LEU A 16 -2.19 0.21 -5.14
C LEU A 16 -3.26 1.31 -5.12
N VAL A 17 -2.86 2.59 -5.18
CA VAL A 17 -3.81 3.72 -5.32
C VAL A 17 -4.61 3.61 -6.61
N GLY A 18 -3.92 3.34 -7.74
CA GLY A 18 -4.58 3.20 -9.03
C GLY A 18 -5.53 1.99 -9.09
N ALA A 19 -5.08 0.84 -8.60
CA ALA A 19 -5.89 -0.37 -8.55
C ALA A 19 -7.09 -0.21 -7.60
N GLY A 20 -6.86 0.32 -6.39
CA GLY A 20 -7.91 0.54 -5.42
C GLY A 20 -9.01 1.45 -5.95
N GLY A 21 -8.65 2.61 -6.53
CA GLY A 21 -9.60 3.53 -7.11
C GLY A 21 -10.33 2.96 -8.33
N GLY A 22 -9.64 2.17 -9.17
CA GLY A 22 -10.23 1.56 -10.36
C GLY A 22 -11.26 0.47 -10.07
N TYR A 23 -11.09 -0.26 -8.96
CA TYR A 23 -11.99 -1.35 -8.56
C TYR A 23 -12.95 -0.98 -7.41
N GLY A 24 -12.90 0.26 -6.91
CA GLY A 24 -13.75 0.72 -5.81
C GLY A 24 -13.31 0.22 -4.42
N PHE A 25 -12.06 -0.22 -4.29
CA PHE A 25 -11.45 -0.50 -2.99
C PHE A 25 -10.86 0.78 -2.40
N ASP A 26 -11.66 1.49 -1.61
CA ASP A 26 -11.23 2.72 -0.95
C ASP A 26 -10.09 2.45 0.05
N ARG A 27 -10.15 1.33 0.78
CA ARG A 27 -9.18 0.99 1.83
C ARG A 27 -7.78 0.63 1.32
N LEU A 28 -7.65 -0.39 0.48
CA LEU A 28 -7.19 -0.13 -0.89
C LEU A 28 -6.23 1.04 -1.14
N THR A 29 -6.88 2.08 -1.64
CA THR A 29 -6.33 3.37 -2.04
C THR A 29 -5.68 4.12 -0.88
N GLU A 30 -6.30 4.11 0.30
CA GLU A 30 -5.74 4.76 1.50
C GLU A 30 -4.40 4.15 1.92
N ILE A 31 -4.33 2.82 1.97
CA ILE A 31 -3.10 2.08 2.30
C ILE A 31 -2.02 2.38 1.26
N GLY A 32 -2.37 2.40 -0.03
CA GLY A 32 -1.45 2.76 -1.11
C GLY A 32 -0.84 4.16 -0.97
N ARG A 33 -1.66 5.18 -0.65
CA ARG A 33 -1.17 6.56 -0.43
C ARG A 33 -0.25 6.64 0.78
N LYS A 34 -0.63 5.97 1.88
CA LYS A 34 0.18 5.91 3.10
C LYS A 34 1.54 5.28 2.82
N LEU A 35 1.59 4.23 2.01
CA LEU A 35 2.83 3.59 1.59
C LEU A 35 3.71 4.51 0.74
N GLU A 36 3.12 5.28 -0.18
CA GLU A 36 3.84 6.31 -0.95
C GLU A 36 4.45 7.39 -0.05
N ASP A 37 3.65 7.95 0.87
CA ASP A 37 4.07 9.05 1.73
C ASP A 37 5.19 8.63 2.69
N LEU A 38 5.05 7.45 3.31
CA LEU A 38 6.06 6.89 4.21
C LEU A 38 7.36 6.53 3.47
N SER A 39 7.25 6.05 2.23
CA SER A 39 8.41 5.79 1.37
C SER A 39 9.18 7.07 1.04
N ARG A 40 8.47 8.16 0.75
CA ARG A 40 9.07 9.48 0.51
C ARG A 40 9.69 10.08 1.77
N ALA A 41 9.07 9.87 2.92
CA ALA A 41 9.58 10.30 4.22
C ALA A 41 10.78 9.47 4.72
N GLY A 42 11.02 8.29 4.13
CA GLY A 42 12.06 7.37 4.59
C GLY A 42 11.76 6.72 5.95
N ASP A 43 10.49 6.70 6.36
CA ASP A 43 10.06 6.17 7.64
C ASP A 43 9.95 4.64 7.60
N ALA A 44 11.06 3.96 7.90
CA ALA A 44 11.12 2.50 7.90
C ALA A 44 10.16 1.85 8.92
N GLN A 45 9.89 2.50 10.05
CA GLN A 45 9.00 1.96 11.07
C GLN A 45 7.54 2.09 10.65
N GLY A 46 7.16 3.26 10.13
CA GLY A 46 5.85 3.49 9.54
C GLY A 46 5.58 2.55 8.37
N LEU A 47 6.58 2.32 7.50
CA LEU A 47 6.48 1.39 6.37
C LEU A 47 6.19 -0.05 6.82
N ALA A 48 6.86 -0.54 7.86
CA ALA A 48 6.59 -1.86 8.40
C ALA A 48 5.14 -2.00 8.89
N GLY A 49 4.62 -0.98 9.58
CA GLY A 49 3.23 -0.94 10.01
C GLY A 49 2.24 -0.88 8.82
N CYS A 50 2.55 -0.07 7.81
CA CYS A 50 1.73 0.05 6.61
C CYS A 50 1.69 -1.26 5.79
N LEU A 51 2.79 -2.00 5.75
CA LEU A 51 2.87 -3.30 5.09
C LEU A 51 2.05 -4.37 5.84
N ALA A 52 2.10 -4.36 7.17
CA ALA A 52 1.25 -5.25 7.98
C ALA A 52 -0.24 -4.94 7.80
N GLU A 53 -0.60 -3.65 7.72
CA GLU A 53 -1.98 -3.22 7.43
C GLU A 53 -2.44 -3.66 6.03
N LEU A 54 -1.56 -3.60 5.03
CA LEU A 54 -1.83 -4.10 3.68
C LEU A 54 -2.03 -5.62 3.67
N GLU A 55 -1.17 -6.37 4.36
CA GLU A 55 -1.26 -7.82 4.45
C GLU A 55 -2.58 -8.25 5.09
N ASP A 56 -2.93 -7.66 6.24
CA ASP A 56 -4.20 -7.94 6.93
C ASP A 56 -5.40 -7.61 6.04
N TYR A 57 -5.38 -6.47 5.35
CA TYR A 57 -6.47 -6.10 4.43
C TYR A 57 -6.66 -7.14 3.33
N LEU A 58 -5.57 -7.60 2.70
CA LEU A 58 -5.62 -8.57 1.61
C LEU A 58 -6.01 -9.97 2.09
N GLN A 59 -5.59 -10.38 3.28
CA GLN A 59 -5.96 -11.67 3.87
C GLN A 59 -7.44 -11.76 4.22
N ASN A 60 -8.06 -10.65 4.60
CA ASN A 60 -9.47 -10.56 4.91
C ASN A 60 -10.35 -10.15 3.70
N LEU A 61 -9.75 -9.98 2.52
CA LEU A 61 -10.47 -9.58 1.32
C LEU A 61 -11.10 -10.82 0.65
N GLU A 62 -12.41 -10.95 0.76
CA GLU A 62 -13.18 -11.92 -0.01
C GLU A 62 -13.72 -11.26 -1.28
N VAL A 63 -13.34 -11.78 -2.45
CA VAL A 63 -13.85 -11.28 -3.73
C VAL A 63 -14.94 -12.22 -4.22
N VAL A 64 -16.18 -11.70 -4.25
CA VAL A 64 -17.36 -12.41 -4.75
C VAL A 64 -17.67 -11.94 -6.16
N TYR A 65 -17.91 -12.88 -7.06
CA TYR A 65 -18.32 -12.65 -8.44
C TYR A 65 -19.65 -13.37 -8.69
N GLU A 66 -20.51 -12.82 -9.56
CA GLU A 66 -21.75 -13.47 -10.06
C GLU A 66 -21.53 -14.15 -11.40
#